data_AF-A0A5R8MB20-F1
#
_entry.id   AF-A0A5R8MB20-F1
#
_cell.length_a   1.000
_cell.length_b   1.000
_cell.length_c   1.000
_cell.angle_alpha   90.00
_cell.angle_beta   90.00
_cell.angle_gamma   90.00
#
_symmetry.space_group_name_H-M   'P 1'
#
loop_
_entity.id
_entity.type
_entity.pdbx_description
1 polymer ?
#
loop_
_entity_poly.entity_id
_entity_poly.type
_entity_poly.pdbx_seq_one_letter_code
_entity_poly.pdbx_strand_id
1 'polypeptide(L)'
;MSFFGNIKKATVSTAKAISNGVELLDELADGVQKSSELLLIKTQASSLENDINHLISNSADLIETSEKRKALSKKYDEIIAKTLDSEKDEYVRKNNSLKKEIELSSINSIEKRVANKEQELSSHDFNLAITEIRKLESIKKDLEHLLRITQPKQHEAAHQKALEKINSIISRVTDLQEKRHEEIISNHPSGEKKYKVKLYDGEKHGMSEFWYENGTKEKEISFSHGELIGTSRYWRNDGTILSEISSQPMHGTYIHSAFARNGTKIMKSSLKNKQGHIDIWLWDGSFVCRAKIKNNKVNKLSAFVRSVMRKRIWVAIYSARKPGLEQDMLNEMEQTVEVYTKFSNELLSHLTYGKVS
;
A
#
# COMPACT_ATOMS: atom_id res chain seq x y z
N MET A 1 48.54 -2.66 81.83
CA MET A 1 47.97 -2.64 80.46
C MET A 1 46.54 -2.07 80.36
N SER A 2 45.87 -1.57 81.41
CA SER A 2 44.44 -1.19 81.31
C SER A 2 44.15 0.23 80.80
N PHE A 3 45.10 1.18 80.89
CA PHE A 3 44.89 2.58 80.49
C PHE A 3 44.72 2.74 78.97
N PHE A 4 45.58 2.11 78.17
CA PHE A 4 45.49 2.14 76.70
C PHE A 4 44.27 1.37 76.14
N GLY A 5 43.79 0.34 76.85
CA GLY A 5 42.58 -0.40 76.47
C GLY A 5 41.29 0.41 76.66
N ASN A 6 41.23 1.23 77.71
CA ASN A 6 40.09 2.11 77.98
C ASN A 6 40.06 3.34 77.07
N ILE A 7 41.22 3.91 76.72
CA ILE A 7 41.31 4.97 75.71
C ILE A 7 40.86 4.45 74.35
N LYS A 8 41.31 3.26 73.92
CA LYS A 8 40.88 2.65 72.65
C LYS A 8 39.37 2.40 72.60
N LYS A 9 38.78 1.87 73.68
CA LYS A 9 37.32 1.68 73.78
C LYS A 9 36.56 3.00 73.78
N ALA A 10 37.00 4.01 74.53
CA ALA A 10 36.40 5.34 74.55
C ALA A 10 36.45 6.00 73.17
N THR A 11 37.60 5.97 72.49
CA THR A 11 37.73 6.50 71.12
C THR A 11 36.88 5.76 70.10
N VAL A 12 36.70 4.44 70.23
CA VAL A 12 35.84 3.65 69.33
C VAL A 12 34.36 3.93 69.60
N SER A 13 33.94 4.09 70.86
CA SER A 13 32.56 4.48 71.18
C SER A 13 32.23 5.91 70.76
N THR A 14 33.17 6.85 70.89
CA THR A 14 32.99 8.24 70.43
C THR A 14 33.00 8.31 68.91
N ALA A 15 33.88 7.56 68.24
CA ALA A 15 33.88 7.44 66.77
C ALA A 15 32.59 6.79 66.26
N LYS A 16 32.05 5.78 66.95
CA LYS A 16 30.77 5.15 66.60
C LYS A 16 29.58 6.08 66.86
N ALA A 17 29.60 6.87 67.93
CA ALA A 17 28.58 7.89 68.19
C ALA A 17 28.61 9.02 67.16
N ILE A 18 29.81 9.45 66.73
CA ILE A 18 29.98 10.42 65.64
C ILE A 18 29.52 9.81 64.30
N SER A 19 29.87 8.56 64.00
CA SER A 19 29.41 7.84 62.80
C SER A 19 27.89 7.72 62.75
N ASN A 20 27.26 7.29 63.84
CA ASN A 20 25.81 7.20 63.94
C ASN A 20 25.15 8.60 63.86
N GLY A 21 25.79 9.64 64.40
CA GLY A 21 25.33 11.02 64.29
C GLY A 21 25.41 11.56 62.85
N VAL A 22 26.46 11.20 62.10
CA VAL A 22 26.61 11.50 60.67
C VAL A 22 25.56 10.74 59.85
N GLU A 23 25.32 9.46 60.14
CA GLU A 23 24.25 8.67 59.48
C GLU A 23 22.86 9.28 59.73
N LEU A 24 22.55 9.72 60.96
CA LEU A 24 21.27 10.38 61.26
C LEU A 24 21.13 11.74 60.57
N LEU A 25 22.23 12.49 60.41
CA LEU A 25 22.24 13.76 59.68
C LEU A 25 22.07 13.54 58.17
N ASP A 26 22.67 12.50 57.60
CA ASP A 26 22.47 12.10 56.21
C ASP A 26 21.02 11.62 55.97
N GLU A 27 20.45 10.82 56.89
CA GLU A 27 19.03 10.42 56.83
C GLU A 27 18.08 11.63 56.95
N LEU A 28 18.37 12.60 57.81
CA LEU A 28 17.61 13.85 57.92
C LEU A 28 17.73 14.70 56.66
N ALA A 29 18.93 14.84 56.09
CA ALA A 29 19.16 15.58 54.85
C ALA A 29 18.39 14.95 53.69
N ASP A 30 18.43 13.62 53.57
CA ASP A 30 17.66 12.87 52.56
C ASP A 30 16.14 13.00 52.78
N GLY A 31 15.68 12.99 54.03
CA GLY A 31 14.27 13.25 54.39
C GLY A 31 13.80 14.67 54.06
N VAL A 32 14.62 15.69 54.34
CA VAL A 32 14.35 17.09 53.98
C VAL A 32 14.35 17.28 52.46
N GLN A 33 15.29 16.65 51.76
CA GLN A 33 15.32 16.69 50.29
C GLN A 33 14.05 16.07 49.69
N LYS A 34 13.68 14.84 50.11
CA LYS A 34 12.46 14.15 49.66
C LYS A 34 11.19 14.94 49.92
N SER A 35 11.08 15.58 51.08
CA SER A 35 9.92 16.43 51.42
C SER A 35 9.88 17.72 50.58
N SER A 36 11.02 18.35 50.28
CA SER A 36 11.09 19.52 49.40
C SER A 36 10.67 19.17 47.96
N GLU A 37 11.10 18.02 47.45
CA GLU A 37 10.71 17.54 46.12
C GLU A 37 9.21 17.25 46.05
N LEU A 38 8.67 16.59 47.08
CA LEU A 38 7.23 16.31 47.17
C LEU A 38 6.41 17.60 47.21
N LEU A 39 6.87 18.61 47.97
CA LEU A 39 6.21 19.91 48.06
C LEU A 39 6.22 20.64 46.71
N LEU A 40 7.35 20.61 45.99
CA LEU A 40 7.45 21.16 44.63
C LEU A 40 6.43 20.49 43.70
N ILE A 41 6.35 19.16 43.70
CA ILE A 41 5.40 18.42 42.85
C ILE A 41 3.94 18.76 43.21
N LYS A 42 3.62 18.88 44.52
CA LYS A 42 2.29 19.30 44.99
C LYS A 42 1.92 20.72 44.54
N THR A 43 2.86 21.68 44.63
CA THR A 43 2.62 23.05 44.14
C THR A 43 2.35 23.08 42.64
N GLN A 44 3.10 22.30 41.85
CA GLN A 44 2.87 22.15 40.40
C GLN A 44 1.51 21.51 40.08
N ALA A 45 1.09 20.50 40.86
CA ALA A 45 -0.23 19.89 40.69
C ALA A 45 -1.34 20.92 41.00
N SER A 46 -1.23 21.69 42.08
CA SER A 46 -2.21 22.71 42.45
C SER A 46 -2.29 23.85 41.43
N SER A 47 -1.16 24.29 40.85
CA SER A 47 -1.18 25.26 39.77
C SER A 47 -1.89 24.73 38.53
N LEU A 48 -1.67 23.47 38.18
CA LEU A 48 -2.36 22.82 37.05
C LEU A 48 -3.87 22.69 37.30
N GLU A 49 -4.31 22.41 38.52
CA GLU A 49 -5.74 22.40 38.88
C GLU A 49 -6.39 23.78 38.68
N ASN A 50 -5.74 24.84 39.18
CA ASN A 50 -6.23 26.21 39.03
C ASN A 50 -6.32 26.62 37.56
N ASP A 51 -5.29 26.29 36.77
CA ASP A 51 -5.28 26.50 35.33
C ASP A 51 -6.44 25.80 34.63
N ILE A 52 -6.69 24.53 34.95
CA ILE A 52 -7.79 23.75 34.36
C ILE A 52 -9.15 24.38 34.71
N ASN A 53 -9.34 24.80 35.96
CA ASN A 53 -10.59 25.46 36.40
C ASN A 53 -10.82 26.81 35.69
N HIS A 54 -9.74 27.57 35.48
CA HIS A 54 -9.79 28.83 34.74
C HIS A 54 -10.11 28.62 33.25
N LEU A 55 -9.57 27.56 32.64
CA LEU A 55 -9.86 27.19 31.25
C LEU A 55 -11.32 26.74 31.06
N ILE A 56 -11.86 25.98 32.01
CA ILE A 56 -13.25 25.51 31.99
C ILE A 56 -14.24 26.69 32.10
N SER A 57 -13.96 27.66 32.97
CA SER A 57 -14.84 28.81 33.22
C SER A 57 -14.89 29.82 32.06
N ASN A 58 -13.82 29.91 31.26
CA ASN A 58 -13.70 30.90 30.18
C ASN A 58 -13.91 30.32 28.77
N SER A 59 -14.52 29.13 28.64
CA SER A 59 -14.77 28.45 27.34
C SER A 59 -13.50 28.24 26.50
N ALA A 60 -12.41 27.77 27.12
CA ALA A 60 -11.13 27.61 26.45
C ALA A 60 -11.04 26.36 25.56
N ASP A 61 -9.99 26.34 24.73
CA ASP A 61 -9.66 25.28 23.78
C ASP A 61 -9.70 23.88 24.44
N LEU A 62 -10.51 22.99 23.88
CA LEU A 62 -10.65 21.60 24.33
C LEU A 62 -9.32 20.86 24.29
N ILE A 63 -8.41 21.26 23.39
CA ILE A 63 -7.09 20.65 23.24
C ILE A 63 -6.21 21.04 24.43
N GLU A 64 -6.08 22.33 24.73
CA GLU A 64 -5.26 22.84 25.84
C GLU A 64 -5.72 22.27 27.19
N THR A 65 -7.04 22.19 27.40
CA THR A 65 -7.63 21.59 28.61
C THR A 65 -7.27 20.11 28.73
N SER A 66 -7.27 19.35 27.62
CA SER A 66 -6.93 17.94 27.63
C SER A 66 -5.44 17.68 27.93
N GLU A 67 -4.54 18.53 27.44
CA GLU A 67 -3.10 18.43 27.68
C GLU A 67 -2.75 18.71 29.14
N LYS A 68 -3.34 19.77 29.71
CA LYS A 68 -3.16 20.09 31.13
C LYS A 68 -3.71 18.99 32.06
N ARG A 69 -4.84 18.36 31.72
CA ARG A 69 -5.39 17.21 32.47
C ARG A 69 -4.43 16.01 32.46
N LYS A 70 -3.80 15.70 31.32
CA LYS A 70 -2.78 14.63 31.23
C LYS A 70 -1.53 14.96 32.06
N ALA A 71 -1.06 16.20 32.01
CA ALA A 71 0.05 16.67 32.82
C ALA A 71 -0.25 16.56 34.33
N LEU A 72 -1.47 16.94 34.74
CA LEU A 72 -1.93 16.80 36.12
C LEU A 72 -2.00 15.34 36.57
N SER A 73 -2.51 14.43 35.73
CA SER A 73 -2.55 13.00 36.06
C SER A 73 -1.15 12.41 36.26
N LYS A 74 -0.17 12.81 35.42
CA LYS A 74 1.23 12.41 35.60
C LYS A 74 1.81 12.93 36.92
N LYS A 75 1.49 14.17 37.30
CA LYS A 75 1.89 14.75 38.59
C LYS A 75 1.26 14.01 39.76
N TYR A 76 0.01 13.55 39.64
CA TYR A 76 -0.59 12.68 40.64
C TYR A 76 0.07 11.32 40.75
N ASP A 77 0.45 10.69 39.64
CA ASP A 77 1.22 9.43 39.69
C ASP A 77 2.59 9.64 40.40
N GLU A 78 3.27 10.77 40.16
CA GLU A 78 4.51 11.16 40.86
C GLU A 78 4.30 11.36 42.37
N ILE A 79 3.20 12.01 42.78
CA ILE A 79 2.84 12.21 44.19
C ILE A 79 2.54 10.86 44.86
N ILE A 80 1.72 10.01 44.23
CA ILE A 80 1.34 8.70 44.76
C ILE A 80 2.56 7.79 44.96
N ALA A 81 3.55 7.85 44.06
CA ALA A 81 4.78 7.07 44.18
C ALA A 81 5.69 7.53 45.34
N LYS A 82 5.63 8.81 45.73
CA LYS A 82 6.50 9.42 46.76
C LYS A 82 5.81 9.61 48.13
N THR A 83 4.52 9.30 48.28
CA THR A 83 3.77 9.43 49.55
C THR A 83 3.60 8.09 50.27
N LEU A 84 3.77 8.09 51.61
CA LEU A 84 3.80 6.85 52.39
C LEU A 84 2.41 6.28 52.71
N ASP A 85 1.48 6.91 53.45
CA ASP A 85 0.22 6.19 53.77
C ASP A 85 -1.10 6.99 53.91
N SER A 86 -1.17 8.17 54.54
CA SER A 86 -2.48 8.82 54.81
C SER A 86 -3.03 9.70 53.68
N GLU A 87 -2.17 10.46 52.99
CA GLU A 87 -2.58 11.36 51.90
C GLU A 87 -2.69 10.64 50.54
N LYS A 88 -2.09 9.45 50.44
CA LYS A 88 -2.00 8.67 49.21
C LYS A 88 -3.38 8.32 48.65
N ASP A 89 -4.30 7.92 49.52
CA ASP A 89 -5.67 7.55 49.15
C ASP A 89 -6.46 8.71 48.51
N GLU A 90 -6.23 9.94 48.97
CA GLU A 90 -6.87 11.12 48.39
C GLU A 90 -6.39 11.37 46.96
N TYR A 91 -5.07 11.33 46.73
CA TYR A 91 -4.49 11.51 45.41
C TYR A 91 -4.83 10.35 44.47
N VAL A 92 -4.93 9.12 44.97
CA VAL A 92 -5.44 7.97 44.20
C VAL A 92 -6.88 8.22 43.74
N ARG A 93 -7.77 8.70 44.61
CA ARG A 93 -9.16 9.03 44.24
C ARG A 93 -9.23 10.17 43.23
N LYS A 94 -8.50 11.26 43.45
CA LYS A 94 -8.45 12.41 42.53
C LYS A 94 -7.93 12.00 41.15
N ASN A 95 -6.85 11.23 41.11
CA ASN A 95 -6.26 10.75 39.87
C ASN A 95 -7.18 9.77 39.13
N ASN A 96 -7.87 8.87 39.84
CA ASN A 96 -8.85 7.97 39.22
C ASN A 96 -10.04 8.73 38.63
N SER A 97 -10.53 9.77 39.31
CA SER A 97 -11.59 10.64 38.76
C SER A 97 -11.10 11.38 37.51
N LEU A 98 -9.90 11.96 37.57
CA LEU A 98 -9.29 12.67 36.47
C LEU A 98 -9.05 11.75 35.26
N LYS A 99 -8.58 10.51 35.49
CA LYS A 99 -8.39 9.50 34.43
C LYS A 99 -9.73 9.17 33.73
N LYS A 100 -10.82 8.99 34.48
CA LYS A 100 -12.17 8.80 33.89
C LYS A 100 -12.62 10.00 33.04
N GLU A 101 -12.36 11.22 33.48
CA GLU A 101 -12.68 12.42 32.71
C GLU A 101 -11.83 12.56 31.43
N ILE A 102 -10.55 12.18 31.49
CA ILE A 102 -9.66 12.13 30.33
C ILE A 102 -10.15 11.08 29.34
N GLU A 103 -10.57 9.90 29.80
CA GLU A 103 -11.16 8.86 28.97
C GLU A 103 -12.46 9.33 28.31
N LEU A 104 -13.38 9.90 29.08
CA LEU A 104 -14.67 10.40 28.55
C LEU A 104 -14.49 11.51 27.52
N SER A 105 -13.60 12.48 27.78
CA SER A 105 -13.30 13.54 26.81
C SER A 105 -12.64 12.99 25.55
N SER A 106 -11.76 11.99 25.68
CA SER A 106 -11.15 11.29 24.54
C SER A 106 -12.20 10.56 23.72
N ILE A 107 -13.11 9.82 24.35
CA ILE A 107 -14.24 9.14 23.69
C ILE A 107 -15.10 10.13 22.92
N ASN A 108 -15.56 11.20 23.56
CA ASN A 108 -16.40 12.22 22.92
C ASN A 108 -15.71 12.88 21.71
N SER A 109 -14.39 13.11 21.81
CA SER A 109 -13.62 13.66 20.69
C SER A 109 -13.58 12.69 19.49
N ILE A 110 -13.44 11.39 19.74
CA ILE A 110 -13.43 10.36 18.70
C ILE A 110 -14.82 10.23 18.08
N GLU A 111 -15.88 10.17 18.89
CA GLU A 111 -17.25 10.10 18.40
C GLU A 111 -17.60 11.31 17.53
N LYS A 112 -17.17 12.52 17.91
CA LYS A 112 -17.36 13.73 17.10
C LYS A 112 -16.62 13.64 15.76
N ARG A 113 -15.37 13.14 15.75
CA ARG A 113 -14.62 12.93 14.50
C ARG A 113 -15.30 11.90 13.60
N VAL A 114 -15.78 10.80 14.18
CA VAL A 114 -16.54 9.77 13.44
C VAL A 114 -17.81 10.37 12.84
N ALA A 115 -18.60 11.13 13.62
CA ALA A 115 -19.82 11.76 13.13
C ALA A 115 -19.56 12.74 11.98
N ASN A 116 -18.49 13.54 12.07
CA ASN A 116 -18.09 14.46 10.99
C ASN A 116 -17.71 13.68 9.72
N LYS A 117 -16.90 12.63 9.84
CA LYS A 117 -16.52 11.77 8.70
C LYS A 117 -17.72 11.05 8.08
N GLU A 118 -18.68 10.63 8.89
CA GLU A 118 -19.94 10.03 8.43
C GLU A 118 -20.78 11.06 7.64
N GLN A 119 -20.86 12.30 8.12
CA GLN A 119 -21.54 13.38 7.40
C GLN A 119 -20.87 13.71 6.04
N GLU A 120 -19.54 13.70 6.00
CA GLU A 120 -18.75 13.83 4.76
C GLU A 120 -18.88 12.62 3.83
N LEU A 121 -19.22 11.45 4.37
CA LEU A 121 -19.52 10.25 3.59
C LEU A 121 -20.91 10.38 2.93
N SER A 122 -21.92 10.82 3.68
CA SER A 122 -23.30 10.95 3.18
C SER A 122 -23.52 12.10 2.19
N SER A 123 -22.68 13.14 2.24
CA SER A 123 -22.79 14.32 1.36
C SER A 123 -22.03 14.18 0.04
N HIS A 124 -21.24 13.12 -0.13
CA HIS A 124 -20.35 12.96 -1.28
C HIS A 124 -20.81 11.82 -2.17
N ASP A 125 -21.09 12.12 -3.44
CA ASP A 125 -21.26 11.10 -4.47
C ASP A 125 -19.89 10.57 -4.89
N PHE A 126 -19.62 9.30 -4.59
CA PHE A 126 -18.35 8.66 -4.93
C PHE A 126 -18.36 8.19 -6.38
N ASN A 127 -17.50 8.78 -7.22
CA ASN A 127 -17.30 8.32 -8.60
C ASN A 127 -16.62 6.93 -8.68
N LEU A 128 -15.80 6.57 -7.69
CA LEU A 128 -15.07 5.29 -7.63
C LEU A 128 -15.23 4.63 -6.27
N ALA A 129 -15.52 3.32 -6.24
CA ALA A 129 -15.72 2.57 -5.01
C ALA A 129 -14.50 2.59 -4.06
N ILE A 130 -13.28 2.66 -4.58
CA ILE A 130 -12.06 2.80 -3.75
C ILE A 130 -12.04 4.08 -2.91
N THR A 131 -12.65 5.17 -3.39
CA THR A 131 -12.69 6.43 -2.64
C THR A 131 -13.63 6.34 -1.44
N GLU A 132 -14.76 5.66 -1.60
CA GLU A 132 -15.69 5.34 -0.50
C GLU A 132 -15.02 4.40 0.52
N ILE A 133 -14.35 3.34 0.05
CA ILE A 133 -13.63 2.37 0.91
C ILE A 133 -12.58 3.06 1.77
N ARG A 134 -11.75 3.95 1.20
CA ARG A 134 -10.71 4.67 1.97
C ARG A 134 -11.31 5.53 3.08
N LYS A 135 -12.45 6.18 2.85
CA LYS A 135 -13.15 6.94 3.90
C LYS A 135 -13.72 6.01 4.97
N LEU A 136 -14.36 4.91 4.57
CA LEU A 136 -14.87 3.89 5.48
C LEU A 136 -13.76 3.27 6.35
N GLU A 137 -12.59 2.97 5.78
CA GLU A 137 -11.42 2.48 6.52
C GLU A 137 -10.87 3.52 7.50
N SER A 138 -10.90 4.80 7.14
CA SER A 138 -10.53 5.90 8.03
C SER A 138 -11.48 6.02 9.23
N ILE A 139 -12.79 5.82 9.01
CA ILE A 139 -13.80 5.77 10.09
C ILE A 139 -13.58 4.53 10.96
N LYS A 140 -13.37 3.36 10.33
CA LYS A 140 -13.09 2.10 11.03
C LYS A 140 -11.88 2.24 11.96
N LYS A 141 -10.80 2.87 11.50
CA LYS A 141 -9.60 3.11 12.32
C LYS A 141 -9.90 3.95 13.57
N ASP A 142 -10.75 4.97 13.45
CA ASP A 142 -11.17 5.77 14.60
C ASP A 142 -12.05 4.97 15.58
N LEU A 143 -12.94 4.13 15.06
CA LEU A 143 -13.77 3.22 15.88
C LEU A 143 -12.93 2.14 16.57
N GLU A 144 -11.91 1.59 15.91
CA GLU A 144 -10.96 0.66 16.52
C GLU A 144 -10.15 1.33 17.64
N HIS A 145 -9.81 2.61 17.47
CA HIS A 145 -9.19 3.39 18.55
C HIS A 145 -10.15 3.62 19.73
N LEU A 146 -11.44 3.85 19.45
CA LEU A 146 -12.47 3.93 20.48
C LEU A 146 -12.58 2.60 21.26
N LEU A 147 -12.60 1.45 20.57
CA LEU A 147 -12.63 0.13 21.20
C LEU A 147 -11.42 -0.19 22.08
N ARG A 148 -10.25 0.40 21.78
CA ARG A 148 -9.05 0.24 22.63
C ARG A 148 -9.16 1.04 23.93
N ILE A 149 -9.86 2.17 23.90
CA ILE A 149 -10.06 3.05 25.07
C ILE A 149 -11.24 2.56 25.91
N THR A 150 -12.29 2.04 25.28
CA THR A 150 -13.47 1.51 25.99
C THR A 150 -13.23 0.05 26.40
N GLN A 151 -13.15 -0.21 27.70
CA GLN A 151 -13.11 -1.59 28.20
C GLN A 151 -14.53 -2.21 28.16
N PRO A 152 -14.69 -3.53 27.99
CA PRO A 152 -16.01 -4.17 27.97
C PRO A 152 -16.88 -3.90 29.22
N LYS A 153 -16.25 -3.57 30.36
CA LYS A 153 -16.91 -3.28 31.64
C LYS A 153 -17.18 -1.79 31.89
N GLN A 154 -16.59 -0.88 31.10
CA GLN A 154 -16.70 0.58 31.28
C GLN A 154 -17.05 1.22 29.93
N HIS A 155 -18.12 2.02 29.89
CA HIS A 155 -18.66 2.58 28.64
C HIS A 155 -19.20 1.52 27.65
N GLU A 156 -19.89 0.49 28.17
CA GLU A 156 -20.43 -0.63 27.40
C GLU A 156 -21.28 -0.21 26.19
N ALA A 157 -22.13 0.81 26.35
CA ALA A 157 -22.96 1.33 25.26
C ALA A 157 -22.14 1.89 24.07
N ALA A 158 -21.07 2.65 24.35
CA ALA A 158 -20.18 3.18 23.32
C ALA A 158 -19.36 2.07 22.66
N HIS A 159 -18.94 1.08 23.46
CA HIS A 159 -18.23 -0.10 23.00
C HIS A 159 -19.08 -0.95 22.04
N GLN A 160 -20.32 -1.28 22.42
CA GLN A 160 -21.26 -2.04 21.58
C GLN A 160 -21.60 -1.28 20.29
N LYS A 161 -21.93 0.02 20.39
CA LYS A 161 -22.22 0.86 19.24
C LYS A 161 -21.06 0.92 18.24
N ALA A 162 -19.81 0.96 18.73
CA ALA A 162 -18.63 0.93 17.87
C ALA A 162 -18.42 -0.44 17.20
N LEU A 163 -18.67 -1.54 17.90
CA LEU A 163 -18.63 -2.89 17.32
C LEU A 163 -19.66 -3.07 16.20
N GLU A 164 -20.92 -2.68 16.45
CA GLU A 164 -22.00 -2.74 15.45
C GLU A 164 -21.64 -1.93 14.20
N LYS A 165 -21.13 -0.71 14.38
CA LYS A 165 -20.68 0.14 13.27
C LYS A 165 -19.51 -0.47 12.51
N ILE A 166 -18.51 -1.03 13.19
CA ILE A 166 -17.39 -1.70 12.52
C ILE A 166 -17.89 -2.88 11.68
N ASN A 167 -18.81 -3.69 12.20
CA ASN A 167 -19.37 -4.81 11.45
C ASN A 167 -20.17 -4.33 10.22
N SER A 168 -20.96 -3.26 10.37
CA SER A 168 -21.66 -2.62 9.25
C SER A 168 -20.68 -2.10 8.19
N ILE A 169 -19.59 -1.43 8.60
CA ILE A 169 -18.54 -0.96 7.69
C ILE A 169 -17.85 -2.13 6.99
N ILE A 170 -17.53 -3.22 7.68
CA ILE A 170 -16.91 -4.41 7.08
C ILE A 170 -17.80 -5.00 5.99
N SER A 171 -19.10 -5.13 6.26
CA SER A 171 -20.06 -5.60 5.25
C SER A 171 -20.07 -4.66 4.04
N ARG A 172 -20.19 -3.35 4.27
CA ARG A 172 -20.22 -2.35 3.18
C ARG A 172 -18.94 -2.34 2.36
N VAL A 173 -17.78 -2.42 3.01
CA VAL A 173 -16.48 -2.51 2.32
C VAL A 173 -16.41 -3.78 1.49
N THR A 174 -16.92 -4.91 1.98
CA THR A 174 -16.96 -6.17 1.22
C THR A 174 -17.80 -6.01 -0.05
N ASP A 175 -19.02 -5.47 0.07
CA ASP A 175 -19.90 -5.21 -1.09
C ASP A 175 -19.24 -4.27 -2.10
N LEU A 176 -18.57 -3.21 -1.61
CA LEU A 176 -17.86 -2.27 -2.48
C LEU A 176 -16.67 -2.93 -3.18
N GLN A 177 -15.91 -3.79 -2.51
CA GLN A 177 -14.79 -4.52 -3.12
C GLN A 177 -15.24 -5.41 -4.27
N GLU A 178 -16.43 -6.03 -4.16
CA GLU A 178 -17.03 -6.77 -5.27
C GLU A 178 -17.36 -5.83 -6.44
N LYS A 179 -18.00 -4.68 -6.17
CA LYS A 179 -18.32 -3.68 -7.20
C LYS A 179 -17.10 -3.11 -7.92
N ARG A 180 -15.92 -3.13 -7.29
CA ARG A 180 -14.68 -2.70 -7.96
C ARG A 180 -14.36 -3.61 -9.13
N HIS A 181 -14.73 -4.89 -9.06
CA HIS A 181 -14.51 -5.87 -10.12
C HIS A 181 -15.71 -5.88 -11.06
N GLU A 182 -15.56 -5.26 -12.21
CA GLU A 182 -16.59 -5.27 -13.24
C GLU A 182 -16.15 -6.16 -14.40
N GLU A 183 -17.09 -6.94 -14.94
CA GLU A 183 -16.84 -7.75 -16.13
C GLU A 183 -17.82 -7.37 -17.22
N ILE A 184 -17.29 -6.83 -18.31
CA ILE A 184 -18.08 -6.43 -19.49
C ILE A 184 -17.97 -7.53 -20.53
N ILE A 185 -19.10 -8.13 -20.87
CA ILE A 185 -19.23 -9.11 -21.95
C ILE A 185 -20.09 -8.51 -23.05
N SER A 186 -19.59 -8.56 -24.28
CA SER A 186 -20.33 -8.20 -25.48
C SER A 186 -20.35 -9.38 -26.44
N ASN A 187 -21.45 -9.53 -27.16
CA ASN A 187 -21.64 -10.59 -28.16
C ASN A 187 -21.70 -9.98 -29.57
N HIS A 188 -21.33 -10.76 -30.56
CA HIS A 188 -21.54 -10.48 -31.98
C HIS A 188 -23.03 -10.56 -32.33
N PRO A 189 -23.46 -10.02 -33.49
CA PRO A 189 -24.84 -10.16 -33.97
C PRO A 189 -25.28 -11.63 -34.12
N SER A 190 -24.31 -12.53 -34.37
CA SER A 190 -24.52 -13.99 -34.42
C SER A 190 -24.85 -14.63 -33.06
N GLY A 191 -24.68 -13.90 -31.95
CA GLY A 191 -24.88 -14.41 -30.58
C GLY A 191 -23.61 -14.95 -29.92
N GLU A 192 -22.52 -15.13 -30.67
CA GLU A 192 -21.24 -15.58 -30.12
C GLU A 192 -20.52 -14.45 -29.36
N LYS A 193 -19.64 -14.80 -28.41
CA LYS A 193 -18.89 -13.80 -27.64
C LYS A 193 -18.00 -12.97 -28.57
N LYS A 194 -18.00 -11.66 -28.39
CA LYS A 194 -17.14 -10.71 -29.10
C LYS A 194 -15.94 -10.31 -28.25
N TYR A 195 -16.21 -9.90 -27.01
CA TYR A 195 -15.15 -9.63 -26.04
C TYR A 195 -15.64 -9.81 -24.60
N LYS A 196 -14.68 -10.05 -23.72
CA LYS A 196 -14.83 -10.17 -22.27
C LYS A 196 -13.69 -9.38 -21.65
N VAL A 197 -14.02 -8.24 -21.07
CA VAL A 197 -13.05 -7.31 -20.46
C VAL A 197 -13.30 -7.26 -18.98
N LYS A 198 -12.26 -7.47 -18.19
CA LYS A 198 -12.27 -7.32 -16.75
C LYS A 198 -11.75 -5.94 -16.37
N LEU A 199 -12.47 -5.26 -15.52
CA LEU A 199 -12.17 -3.95 -15.00
C LEU A 199 -12.00 -4.02 -13.49
N TYR A 200 -11.15 -3.16 -12.97
CA TYR A 200 -10.95 -2.90 -11.56
C TYR A 200 -10.94 -1.39 -11.34
N ASP A 201 -11.89 -0.86 -10.57
CA ASP A 201 -12.10 0.60 -10.39
C ASP A 201 -12.24 1.35 -11.74
N GLY A 202 -12.92 0.76 -12.72
CA GLY A 202 -13.09 1.35 -14.05
C GLY A 202 -11.88 1.24 -14.99
N GLU A 203 -10.73 0.75 -14.52
CA GLU A 203 -9.55 0.50 -15.34
C GLU A 203 -9.43 -0.97 -15.73
N LYS A 204 -8.85 -1.29 -16.90
CA LYS A 204 -8.63 -2.69 -17.30
C LYS A 204 -7.71 -3.40 -16.32
N HIS A 205 -8.14 -4.53 -15.79
CA HIS A 205 -7.38 -5.32 -14.82
C HIS A 205 -7.69 -6.81 -14.97
N GLY A 206 -6.65 -7.64 -15.02
CA GLY A 206 -6.75 -9.05 -15.31
C GLY A 206 -6.78 -9.34 -16.82
N MET A 207 -7.27 -10.53 -17.16
CA MET A 207 -7.28 -10.99 -18.55
C MET A 207 -8.50 -10.47 -19.31
N SER A 208 -8.23 -9.80 -20.43
CA SER A 208 -9.23 -9.42 -21.42
C SER A 208 -9.13 -10.34 -22.64
N GLU A 209 -10.25 -10.89 -23.06
CA GLU A 209 -10.36 -11.85 -24.16
C GLU A 209 -11.26 -11.28 -25.26
N PHE A 210 -10.89 -11.57 -26.51
CA PHE A 210 -11.62 -11.14 -27.71
C PHE A 210 -11.71 -12.33 -28.65
N TRP A 211 -12.80 -12.41 -29.40
CA TRP A 211 -13.08 -13.52 -30.31
C TRP A 211 -13.55 -13.00 -31.66
N TYR A 212 -13.15 -13.73 -32.70
CA TYR A 212 -13.72 -13.61 -34.03
C TYR A 212 -15.18 -14.08 -34.04
N GLU A 213 -15.92 -13.72 -35.09
CA GLU A 213 -17.32 -14.09 -35.27
C GLU A 213 -17.54 -15.61 -35.47
N ASN A 214 -16.46 -16.35 -35.73
CA ASN A 214 -16.45 -17.81 -35.83
C ASN A 214 -16.12 -18.50 -34.48
N GLY A 215 -16.11 -17.75 -33.38
CA GLY A 215 -15.86 -18.25 -32.02
C GLY A 215 -14.40 -18.53 -31.69
N THR A 216 -13.49 -18.34 -32.65
CA THR A 216 -12.04 -18.50 -32.43
C THR A 216 -11.51 -17.30 -31.64
N LYS A 217 -10.63 -17.54 -30.66
CA LYS A 217 -9.97 -16.44 -29.94
C LYS A 217 -9.23 -15.56 -30.95
N GLU A 218 -9.42 -14.26 -30.86
CA GLU A 218 -8.72 -13.26 -31.65
C GLU A 218 -7.48 -12.78 -30.89
N LYS A 219 -7.68 -12.37 -29.63
CA LYS A 219 -6.62 -11.88 -28.76
C LYS A 219 -6.95 -12.04 -27.29
N GLU A 220 -5.89 -12.19 -26.51
CA GLU A 220 -5.92 -12.34 -25.07
C GLU A 220 -4.85 -11.43 -24.50
N ILE A 221 -5.24 -10.50 -23.63
CA ILE A 221 -4.39 -9.42 -23.17
C ILE A 221 -4.51 -9.32 -21.66
N SER A 222 -3.38 -9.39 -20.98
CA SER A 222 -3.29 -9.21 -19.53
C SER A 222 -3.03 -7.74 -19.19
N PHE A 223 -3.91 -7.18 -18.36
CA PHE A 223 -3.79 -5.82 -17.84
C PHE A 223 -3.62 -5.80 -16.32
N SER A 224 -2.95 -4.78 -15.81
CA SER A 224 -2.96 -4.41 -14.39
C SER A 224 -3.05 -2.89 -14.31
N HIS A 225 -4.17 -2.38 -13.80
CA HIS A 225 -4.42 -0.93 -13.65
C HIS A 225 -4.21 -0.17 -14.96
N GLY A 226 -4.82 -0.68 -16.04
CA GLY A 226 -4.71 -0.10 -17.39
C GLY A 226 -3.40 -0.41 -18.13
N GLU A 227 -2.35 -0.88 -17.45
CA GLU A 227 -1.07 -1.21 -18.06
C GLU A 227 -1.00 -2.66 -18.53
N LEU A 228 -0.35 -2.92 -19.67
CA LEU A 228 -0.07 -4.27 -20.15
C LEU A 228 0.94 -4.96 -19.22
N ILE A 229 0.56 -6.13 -18.70
CA ILE A 229 1.42 -6.97 -17.85
C ILE A 229 1.41 -8.40 -18.36
N GLY A 230 2.49 -9.15 -18.10
CA GLY A 230 2.51 -10.58 -18.40
C GLY A 230 2.46 -10.87 -19.89
N THR A 231 1.79 -11.95 -20.27
CA THR A 231 1.79 -12.47 -21.64
C THR A 231 0.45 -12.20 -22.32
N SER A 232 0.50 -11.53 -23.47
CA SER A 232 -0.63 -11.32 -24.37
C SER A 232 -0.42 -12.11 -25.65
N ARG A 233 -1.48 -12.73 -26.17
CA ARG A 233 -1.45 -13.57 -27.36
C ARG A 233 -2.47 -13.11 -28.38
N TYR A 234 -2.11 -13.30 -29.64
CA TYR A 234 -2.93 -12.97 -30.80
C TYR A 234 -2.98 -14.17 -31.69
N TRP A 235 -4.17 -14.48 -32.18
CA TRP A 235 -4.43 -15.61 -33.05
C TRP A 235 -5.00 -15.13 -34.37
N ARG A 236 -4.77 -15.93 -35.39
CA ARG A 236 -5.46 -15.80 -36.68
C ARG A 236 -6.86 -16.38 -36.57
N ASN A 237 -7.71 -16.09 -37.55
CA ASN A 237 -9.05 -16.66 -37.67
C ASN A 237 -9.08 -18.19 -37.77
N ASP A 238 -7.97 -18.81 -38.19
CA ASP A 238 -7.75 -20.26 -38.25
C ASP A 238 -7.32 -20.88 -36.91
N GLY A 239 -7.15 -20.06 -35.86
CA GLY A 239 -6.75 -20.50 -34.52
C GLY A 239 -5.24 -20.67 -34.32
N THR A 240 -4.42 -20.43 -35.35
CA THR A 240 -2.95 -20.44 -35.20
C THR A 240 -2.46 -19.16 -34.52
N ILE A 241 -1.40 -19.28 -33.70
CA ILE A 241 -0.81 -18.13 -33.03
C ILE A 241 -0.13 -17.23 -34.08
N LEU A 242 -0.54 -15.97 -34.09
CA LEU A 242 0.05 -14.92 -34.90
C LEU A 242 1.23 -14.27 -34.18
N SER A 243 1.00 -13.84 -32.94
CA SER A 243 2.02 -13.16 -32.13
C SER A 243 1.81 -13.34 -30.64
N GLU A 244 2.89 -13.18 -29.89
CA GLU A 244 2.91 -13.22 -28.44
C GLU A 244 3.78 -12.09 -27.90
N ILE A 245 3.25 -11.36 -26.93
CA ILE A 245 3.93 -10.24 -26.27
C ILE A 245 4.05 -10.58 -24.80
N SER A 246 5.28 -10.66 -24.30
CA SER A 246 5.57 -10.76 -22.89
C SER A 246 6.10 -9.43 -22.38
N SER A 247 5.45 -8.89 -21.37
CA SER A 247 5.79 -7.63 -20.72
C SER A 247 6.08 -7.86 -19.25
N GLN A 248 7.20 -7.31 -18.78
CA GLN A 248 7.56 -7.29 -17.37
C GLN A 248 7.69 -5.81 -16.95
N PRO A 249 6.61 -5.20 -16.43
CA PRO A 249 6.58 -3.78 -16.10
C PRO A 249 7.73 -3.34 -15.19
N MET A 250 8.03 -4.14 -14.15
CA MET A 250 9.12 -3.83 -13.20
C MET A 250 10.50 -3.71 -13.83
N HIS A 251 10.73 -4.33 -15.00
CA HIS A 251 12.04 -4.34 -15.67
C HIS A 251 12.04 -3.53 -16.98
N GLY A 252 10.91 -2.89 -17.33
CA GLY A 252 10.75 -2.14 -18.58
C GLY A 252 11.07 -2.96 -19.84
N THR A 253 10.89 -4.29 -19.75
CA THR A 253 11.30 -5.23 -20.79
C THR A 253 10.08 -5.78 -21.51
N TYR A 254 10.09 -5.66 -22.84
CA TYR A 254 9.06 -6.15 -23.75
C TYR A 254 9.69 -7.13 -24.73
N ILE A 255 9.12 -8.33 -24.80
CA ILE A 255 9.49 -9.35 -25.77
C ILE A 255 8.28 -9.58 -26.66
N HIS A 256 8.42 -9.30 -27.96
CA HIS A 256 7.35 -9.54 -28.94
C HIS A 256 7.83 -10.60 -29.92
N SER A 257 7.15 -11.73 -30.00
CA SER A 257 7.41 -12.79 -30.96
C SER A 257 6.28 -12.87 -31.99
N ALA A 258 6.62 -13.15 -33.25
CA ALA A 258 5.65 -13.44 -34.31
C ALA A 258 5.96 -14.81 -34.92
N PHE A 259 4.90 -15.53 -35.28
CA PHE A 259 4.97 -16.90 -35.77
C PHE A 259 4.29 -17.00 -37.13
N ALA A 260 4.83 -17.82 -38.03
CA ALA A 260 4.14 -18.23 -39.25
C ALA A 260 3.01 -19.23 -38.94
N ARG A 261 2.13 -19.50 -39.92
CA ARG A 261 1.01 -20.45 -39.76
C ARG A 261 1.45 -21.85 -39.38
N ASN A 262 2.61 -22.29 -39.87
CA ASN A 262 3.22 -23.57 -39.51
C ASN A 262 3.80 -23.61 -38.08
N GLY A 263 3.67 -22.52 -37.29
CA GLY A 263 4.20 -22.40 -35.94
C GLY A 263 5.68 -21.96 -35.87
N THR A 264 6.35 -21.78 -37.01
CA THR A 264 7.75 -21.35 -37.05
C THR A 264 7.86 -19.90 -36.60
N LYS A 265 8.78 -19.61 -35.68
CA LYS A 265 9.04 -18.24 -35.23
C LYS A 265 9.77 -17.46 -36.32
N ILE A 266 9.10 -16.47 -36.89
CA ILE A 266 9.67 -15.63 -37.96
C ILE A 266 10.27 -14.33 -37.41
N MET A 267 9.88 -13.92 -36.20
CA MET A 267 10.42 -12.71 -35.60
C MET A 267 10.39 -12.73 -34.08
N LYS A 268 11.38 -12.06 -33.47
CA LYS A 268 11.46 -11.82 -32.04
C LYS A 268 12.11 -10.46 -31.79
N SER A 269 11.36 -9.54 -31.22
CA SER A 269 11.85 -8.25 -30.73
C SER A 269 12.05 -8.33 -29.22
N SER A 270 13.18 -7.85 -28.73
CA SER A 270 13.44 -7.64 -27.30
C SER A 270 13.81 -6.18 -27.09
N LEU A 271 12.98 -5.47 -26.34
CA LEU A 271 13.11 -4.05 -26.06
C LEU A 271 13.21 -3.83 -24.55
N LYS A 272 14.21 -3.07 -24.11
CA LYS A 272 14.36 -2.56 -22.74
C LYS A 272 14.63 -1.07 -22.82
N ASN A 273 13.78 -0.24 -22.22
CA ASN A 273 13.95 1.24 -22.18
C ASN A 273 14.24 1.86 -23.57
N LYS A 274 13.39 1.56 -24.57
CA LYS A 274 13.50 2.06 -25.97
C LYS A 274 14.75 1.61 -26.75
N GLN A 275 15.54 0.70 -26.20
CA GLN A 275 16.71 0.09 -26.84
C GLN A 275 16.56 -1.42 -26.89
N GLY A 276 17.04 -2.05 -27.94
CA GLY A 276 16.77 -3.47 -28.12
C GLY A 276 17.35 -4.07 -29.38
N HIS A 277 16.85 -5.24 -29.71
CA HIS A 277 17.15 -5.92 -30.97
C HIS A 277 15.93 -6.68 -31.48
N ILE A 278 15.87 -6.83 -32.80
CA ILE A 278 14.92 -7.68 -33.50
C ILE A 278 15.71 -8.77 -34.21
N ASP A 279 15.35 -10.01 -33.93
CA ASP A 279 15.80 -11.19 -34.63
C ASP A 279 14.73 -11.61 -35.64
N ILE A 280 15.14 -11.86 -36.88
CA ILE A 280 14.26 -12.23 -38.00
C ILE A 280 14.70 -13.59 -38.55
N TRP A 281 13.74 -14.45 -38.85
CA TRP A 281 13.90 -15.75 -39.48
C TRP A 281 12.97 -15.86 -40.70
N LEU A 282 13.31 -16.75 -41.63
CA LEU A 282 12.45 -17.15 -42.74
C LEU A 282 11.40 -18.18 -42.29
N TRP A 283 10.43 -18.47 -43.16
CA TRP A 283 9.34 -19.44 -42.92
C TRP A 283 9.82 -20.89 -42.73
N ASP A 284 11.03 -21.21 -43.21
CA ASP A 284 11.73 -22.49 -43.04
C ASP A 284 12.56 -22.55 -41.72
N GLY A 285 12.58 -21.47 -40.94
CA GLY A 285 13.37 -21.34 -39.72
C GLY A 285 14.81 -20.85 -39.92
N SER A 286 15.23 -20.55 -41.16
CA SER A 286 16.55 -20.02 -41.45
C SER A 286 16.73 -18.61 -40.88
N PHE A 287 17.75 -18.41 -40.03
CA PHE A 287 18.02 -17.10 -39.42
C PHE A 287 18.52 -16.07 -40.45
N VAL A 288 17.81 -14.96 -40.54
CA VAL A 288 18.06 -13.86 -41.48
C VAL A 288 19.06 -12.88 -40.89
N CYS A 289 18.65 -12.14 -39.86
CA CYS A 289 19.49 -11.11 -39.26
C CYS A 289 19.05 -10.72 -37.84
N ARG A 290 19.98 -10.10 -37.13
CA ARG A 290 19.73 -9.34 -35.89
C ARG A 290 19.89 -7.85 -36.18
N ALA A 291 18.81 -7.10 -36.06
CA ALA A 291 18.77 -5.65 -36.22
C ALA A 291 18.73 -4.96 -34.85
N LYS A 292 19.57 -3.95 -34.62
CA LYS A 292 19.53 -3.17 -33.36
C LYS A 292 18.43 -2.11 -33.44
N ILE A 293 17.66 -1.96 -32.36
CA ILE A 293 16.69 -0.90 -32.14
C ILE A 293 17.33 0.18 -31.27
N LYS A 294 17.30 1.43 -31.70
CA LYS A 294 17.61 2.62 -30.89
C LYS A 294 16.48 3.63 -31.03
N ASN A 295 15.95 4.13 -29.91
CA ASN A 295 14.83 5.09 -29.89
C ASN A 295 13.62 4.63 -30.72
N ASN A 296 13.23 3.36 -30.58
CA ASN A 296 12.16 2.72 -31.36
C ASN A 296 12.36 2.70 -32.90
N LYS A 297 13.55 3.06 -33.40
CA LYS A 297 13.91 2.97 -34.82
C LYS A 297 14.89 1.82 -35.05
N VAL A 298 14.60 1.02 -36.08
CA VAL A 298 15.47 -0.07 -36.53
C VAL A 298 16.50 0.48 -37.50
N ASN A 299 17.78 0.12 -37.32
CA ASN A 299 18.82 0.45 -38.30
C ASN A 299 18.68 -0.45 -39.55
N LYS A 300 17.86 -0.01 -40.51
CA LYS A 300 17.53 -0.71 -41.76
C LYS A 300 18.76 -1.08 -42.58
N LEU A 301 19.76 -0.20 -42.67
CA LEU A 301 20.97 -0.41 -43.48
C LEU A 301 21.83 -1.56 -42.94
N SER A 302 22.05 -1.59 -41.62
CA SER A 302 22.84 -2.66 -40.98
C SER A 302 22.15 -4.03 -41.03
N ALA A 303 20.82 -4.05 -41.00
CA ALA A 303 20.01 -5.26 -41.10
C ALA A 303 20.04 -5.80 -42.55
N PHE A 304 19.79 -4.93 -43.53
CA PHE A 304 19.79 -5.26 -44.95
C PHE A 304 21.13 -5.86 -45.42
N VAL A 305 22.25 -5.20 -45.08
CA VAL A 305 23.60 -5.69 -45.44
C VAL A 305 23.87 -7.08 -44.87
N ARG A 306 23.43 -7.36 -43.63
CA ARG A 306 23.64 -8.69 -43.00
C ARG A 306 22.77 -9.77 -43.61
N SER A 307 21.56 -9.43 -44.04
CA SER A 307 20.63 -10.36 -44.70
C SER A 307 21.15 -10.76 -46.08
N VAL A 308 21.55 -9.79 -46.91
CA VAL A 308 21.97 -10.03 -48.30
C VAL A 308 23.26 -10.86 -48.38
N MET A 309 24.12 -10.84 -47.36
CA MET A 309 25.39 -11.57 -47.33
C MET A 309 25.25 -13.09 -47.07
N ARG A 310 24.05 -13.60 -46.77
CA ARG A 310 23.83 -15.02 -46.45
C ARG A 310 23.36 -15.80 -47.67
N LYS A 311 24.22 -16.65 -48.22
CA LYS A 311 23.92 -17.50 -49.39
C LYS A 311 22.63 -18.34 -49.23
N ARG A 312 22.37 -18.88 -48.04
CA ARG A 312 21.17 -19.69 -47.74
C ARG A 312 19.85 -18.93 -47.97
N ILE A 313 19.84 -17.62 -47.71
CA ILE A 313 18.65 -16.78 -47.89
C ILE A 313 18.32 -16.63 -49.38
N TRP A 314 19.34 -16.42 -50.21
CA TRP A 314 19.16 -16.34 -51.65
C TRP A 314 18.69 -17.66 -52.25
N VAL A 315 19.18 -18.80 -51.75
CA VAL A 315 18.72 -20.12 -52.19
C VAL A 315 17.22 -20.29 -51.86
N ALA A 316 16.80 -19.99 -50.64
CA ALA A 316 15.40 -20.09 -50.21
C ALA A 316 14.45 -19.12 -50.94
N ILE A 317 14.87 -17.87 -51.17
CA ILE A 317 14.08 -16.92 -51.95
C ILE A 317 14.00 -17.34 -53.42
N TYR A 318 15.09 -17.88 -53.97
CA TYR A 318 15.11 -18.33 -55.36
C TYR A 318 14.21 -19.56 -55.57
N SER A 319 14.18 -20.49 -54.62
CA SER A 319 13.32 -21.67 -54.69
C SER A 319 11.83 -21.31 -54.53
N ALA A 320 11.50 -20.32 -53.69
CA ALA A 320 10.16 -19.77 -53.52
C ALA A 320 9.62 -18.92 -54.69
N ARG A 321 10.41 -18.67 -55.75
CA ARG A 321 9.91 -17.99 -56.97
C ARG A 321 9.08 -18.88 -57.88
N LYS A 322 9.18 -20.20 -57.72
CA LYS A 322 8.43 -21.16 -58.52
C LYS A 322 7.10 -21.48 -57.82
N PRO A 323 6.00 -21.65 -58.57
CA PRO A 323 4.72 -22.07 -58.00
C PRO A 323 4.88 -23.41 -57.27
N GLY A 324 4.49 -23.41 -56.00
CA GLY A 324 4.64 -24.54 -55.09
C GLY A 324 4.62 -24.12 -53.62
N LEU A 325 4.81 -25.10 -52.74
CA LEU A 325 4.70 -24.94 -51.28
C LEU A 325 5.55 -23.77 -50.73
N GLU A 326 6.77 -23.58 -51.24
CA GLU A 326 7.66 -22.53 -50.75
C GLU A 326 7.21 -21.11 -51.16
N GLN A 327 6.53 -20.95 -52.30
CA GLN A 327 5.96 -19.66 -52.70
C GLN A 327 4.78 -19.29 -51.80
N ASP A 328 3.93 -20.26 -51.48
CA ASP A 328 2.81 -20.06 -50.57
C ASP A 328 3.32 -19.64 -49.18
N MET A 329 4.36 -20.31 -48.67
CA MET A 329 4.95 -19.97 -47.38
C MET A 329 5.63 -18.58 -47.37
N LEU A 330 6.20 -18.13 -48.49
CA LEU A 330 6.73 -16.77 -48.63
C LEU A 330 5.60 -15.73 -48.59
N ASN A 331 4.53 -15.94 -49.36
CA ASN A 331 3.35 -15.06 -49.36
C ASN A 331 2.70 -15.00 -47.97
N GLU A 332 2.65 -16.13 -47.25
CA GLU A 332 2.16 -16.21 -45.87
C GLU A 332 3.03 -15.43 -44.88
N MET A 333 4.36 -15.50 -45.03
CA MET A 333 5.27 -14.71 -44.22
C MET A 333 5.05 -13.21 -44.46
N GLU A 334 4.86 -12.79 -45.72
CA GLU A 334 4.57 -11.40 -46.07
C GLU A 334 3.27 -10.91 -45.44
N GLN A 335 2.18 -11.68 -45.58
CA GLN A 335 0.89 -11.38 -44.93
C GLN A 335 1.04 -11.31 -43.40
N THR A 336 1.80 -12.23 -42.80
CA THR A 336 2.03 -12.23 -41.35
C THR A 336 2.76 -10.97 -40.90
N VAL A 337 3.76 -10.51 -41.66
CA VAL A 337 4.49 -9.28 -41.39
C VAL A 337 3.58 -8.05 -41.55
N GLU A 338 2.70 -8.03 -42.53
CA GLU A 338 1.74 -6.94 -42.73
C GLU A 338 0.73 -6.84 -41.58
N VAL A 339 0.10 -7.97 -41.22
CA VAL A 339 -0.84 -8.05 -40.09
C VAL A 339 -0.13 -7.67 -38.80
N TYR A 340 1.09 -8.17 -38.57
CA TYR A 340 1.92 -7.77 -37.44
C TYR A 340 2.17 -6.26 -37.42
N THR A 341 2.47 -5.64 -38.57
CA THR A 341 2.81 -4.22 -38.64
C THR A 341 1.58 -3.36 -38.31
N LYS A 342 0.42 -3.67 -38.88
CA LYS A 342 -0.86 -3.03 -38.55
C LYS A 342 -1.17 -3.15 -37.07
N PHE A 343 -0.99 -4.35 -36.53
CA PHE A 343 -1.24 -4.65 -35.13
C PHE A 343 -0.26 -3.94 -34.18
N SER A 344 1.04 -3.89 -34.52
CA SER A 344 2.04 -3.18 -33.74
C SER A 344 1.77 -1.68 -33.67
N ASN A 345 1.21 -1.09 -34.74
CA ASN A 345 0.78 0.31 -34.76
C ASN A 345 -0.45 0.54 -33.88
N GLU A 346 -1.41 -0.39 -33.87
CA GLU A 346 -2.58 -0.35 -32.99
C GLU A 346 -2.17 -0.43 -31.52
N LEU A 347 -1.26 -1.34 -31.16
CA LEU A 347 -0.69 -1.41 -29.80
C LEU A 347 0.08 -0.16 -29.40
N LEU A 348 0.92 0.37 -30.30
CA LEU A 348 1.62 1.62 -30.04
C LEU A 348 0.62 2.75 -29.81
N SER A 349 -0.48 2.79 -30.58
CA SER A 349 -1.55 3.76 -30.36
C SER A 349 -2.20 3.60 -28.99
N HIS A 350 -2.53 2.37 -28.56
CA HIS A 350 -3.10 2.11 -27.24
C HIS A 350 -2.14 2.42 -26.08
N LEU A 351 -0.84 2.21 -26.28
CA LEU A 351 0.20 2.55 -25.31
C LEU A 351 0.50 4.06 -25.25
N THR A 352 0.34 4.79 -26.36
CA THR A 352 0.52 6.26 -26.39
C THR A 352 -0.74 7.02 -26.02
N TYR A 353 -1.92 6.45 -26.27
CA TYR A 353 -3.23 7.00 -25.91
C TYR A 353 -3.77 6.37 -24.62
N GLY A 354 -2.90 6.08 -23.65
CA GLY A 354 -3.29 5.80 -22.25
C GLY A 354 -3.91 7.02 -21.52
N LYS A 355 -4.45 7.98 -22.27
CA LYS A 355 -5.25 9.12 -21.82
C LYS A 355 -6.28 9.45 -22.91
N VAL A 356 -7.31 8.63 -22.98
CA VAL A 356 -8.60 8.95 -23.58
C VAL A 356 -9.58 8.17 -22.72
N SER A 357 -10.59 8.72 -22.06
CA SER A 357 -11.06 10.08 -21.78
C SER A 357 -12.19 9.88 -20.78
#